data_AF-A0A420HJ66-F1
#
_entry.id   AF-A0A420HJ66-F1
#
_cell.length_a   1.000
_cell.length_b   1.000
_cell.length_c   1.000
_cell.angle_alpha   90.00
_cell.angle_beta   90.00
_cell.angle_gamma   90.00
#
_symmetry.space_group_name_H-M   'P 1'
#
loop_
_entity.id
_entity.type
_entity.pdbx_description
1 polymer ?
#
loop_
_entity_poly.entity_id
_entity_poly.type
_entity_poly.pdbx_seq_one_letter_code
_entity_poly.pdbx_strand_id
1 'polypeptide(L)'
;MLILSIIFLLLSNAVTLRRDKSILYSRVAIIVLLYSSIIAINSLFISSLAKGIGLYGGLFHATAITQNFHIFIFIISAIIIQLTAFYPRRVLLDLYSSLSFIGKLKLQYKKSLLIDKDGEQFKIIEYPLILLFIVSGAVFLISTSDLVSIFLSIELQSYGVLKTSTLRKAANQLHLLERQHV
;
A
#
# COMPACT_ATOMS: atom_id res chain seq x y z
N MET A 1 0.78 14.81 -3.05
CA MET A 1 -0.43 14.04 -2.68
C MET A 1 -0.18 13.05 -1.55
N LEU A 2 0.89 12.27 -1.58
CA LEU A 2 1.17 11.24 -0.55
C LEU A 2 1.20 11.76 0.90
N ILE A 3 1.99 12.79 1.20
CA ILE A 3 2.08 13.34 2.57
C ILE A 3 0.72 13.78 3.08
N LEU A 4 -0.04 14.51 2.25
CA LEU A 4 -1.37 14.98 2.58
C LEU A 4 -2.34 13.82 2.86
N SER A 5 -2.32 12.78 2.02
CA SER A 5 -3.12 11.57 2.29
C SER A 5 -2.70 10.84 3.56
N ILE A 6 -1.40 10.77 3.88
CA ILE A 6 -0.91 10.16 5.12
C ILE A 6 -1.42 10.92 6.34
N ILE A 7 -1.38 12.26 6.32
CA ILE A 7 -1.90 13.09 7.41
C ILE A 7 -3.40 12.87 7.59
N PHE A 8 -4.18 12.86 6.50
CA PHE A 8 -5.63 12.58 6.59
C PHE A 8 -5.94 11.16 7.06
N LEU A 9 -5.17 10.16 6.63
CA LEU A 9 -5.32 8.78 7.09
C LEU A 9 -4.93 8.62 8.56
N LEU A 10 -3.88 9.30 9.03
CA LEU A 10 -3.49 9.35 10.45
C LEU A 10 -4.60 9.95 11.31
N LEU A 11 -5.14 11.11 10.89
CA LEU A 11 -6.23 11.76 11.60
C LEU A 11 -7.49 10.89 11.61
N SER A 12 -7.81 10.27 10.48
CA SER A 12 -8.94 9.36 10.38
C SER A 12 -8.77 8.15 11.31
N ASN A 13 -7.57 7.57 11.36
CA ASN A 13 -7.27 6.45 12.25
C ASN A 13 -7.40 6.85 13.73
N ALA A 14 -6.91 8.03 14.11
CA ALA A 14 -7.04 8.53 15.49
C ALA A 14 -8.51 8.67 15.94
N VAL A 15 -9.42 8.96 15.02
CA VAL A 15 -10.86 9.12 15.31
C VAL A 15 -11.60 7.77 15.30
N THR A 16 -11.06 6.72 14.68
CA THR A 16 -11.77 5.45 14.47
C THR A 16 -11.18 4.28 15.24
N LEU A 17 -11.99 3.61 16.07
CA LEU A 17 -11.56 2.42 16.83
C LEU A 17 -11.93 1.07 16.18
N ARG A 18 -12.72 1.06 15.09
CA ARG A 18 -13.33 -0.17 14.53
C ARG A 18 -12.42 -0.84 13.49
N ARG A 19 -12.12 -2.13 13.70
CA ARG A 19 -11.22 -2.97 12.86
C ARG A 19 -11.68 -3.19 11.42
N ASP A 20 -12.99 -3.25 11.17
CA ASP A 20 -13.57 -3.44 9.82
C ASP A 20 -13.18 -2.32 8.82
N LYS A 21 -12.62 -1.20 9.30
CA LYS A 21 -12.14 -0.10 8.46
C LYS A 21 -10.77 -0.32 7.81
N SER A 22 -9.98 -1.31 8.24
CA SER A 22 -8.65 -1.58 7.65
C SER A 22 -8.70 -1.77 6.14
N ILE A 23 -9.68 -2.54 5.65
CA ILE A 23 -9.89 -2.80 4.21
C ILE A 23 -10.34 -1.55 3.48
N LEU A 24 -11.15 -0.71 4.13
CA LEU A 24 -11.55 0.57 3.55
C LEU A 24 -10.32 1.46 3.38
N TYR A 25 -9.39 1.47 4.35
CA TYR A 25 -8.12 2.19 4.22
C TYR A 25 -7.22 1.61 3.13
N SER A 26 -7.15 0.29 2.93
CA SER A 26 -6.44 -0.30 1.79
C SER A 26 -6.99 0.21 0.45
N ARG A 27 -8.32 0.28 0.30
CA ARG A 27 -8.98 0.80 -0.91
C ARG A 27 -8.72 2.28 -1.13
N VAL A 28 -8.79 3.08 -0.07
CA VAL A 28 -8.44 4.51 -0.14
C VAL A 28 -6.97 4.68 -0.53
N ALA A 29 -6.06 3.87 0.02
CA ALA A 29 -4.63 3.90 -0.32
C ALA A 29 -4.38 3.57 -1.80
N ILE A 30 -5.10 2.61 -2.38
CA ILE A 30 -5.03 2.32 -3.83
C ILE A 30 -5.46 3.53 -4.65
N ILE A 31 -6.59 4.16 -4.30
CA ILE A 31 -7.09 5.35 -4.99
C ILE A 31 -6.05 6.49 -4.92
N VAL A 32 -5.46 6.72 -3.74
CA VAL A 32 -4.39 7.70 -3.55
C VAL A 32 -3.19 7.44 -4.45
N LEU A 33 -2.72 6.18 -4.53
CA LEU A 33 -1.56 5.81 -5.36
C LEU A 33 -1.84 6.00 -6.86
N LEU A 34 -3.04 5.64 -7.32
CA LEU A 34 -3.46 5.86 -8.70
C LEU A 34 -3.54 7.36 -9.03
N TYR A 35 -4.13 8.18 -8.15
CA TYR A 35 -4.13 9.63 -8.33
C TYR A 35 -2.72 10.22 -8.35
N SER A 36 -1.81 9.75 -7.48
CA SER A 36 -0.42 10.21 -7.53
C SER A 36 0.29 9.82 -8.83
N SER A 37 -0.02 8.65 -9.39
CA SER A 37 0.53 8.23 -10.69
C SER A 37 0.04 9.12 -11.83
N ILE A 38 -1.27 9.42 -11.87
CA ILE A 38 -1.84 10.33 -12.88
C ILE A 38 -1.20 11.73 -12.79
N ILE A 39 -1.03 12.26 -11.58
CA ILE A 39 -0.37 13.56 -11.38
C ILE A 39 1.10 13.52 -11.82
N ALA A 40 1.81 12.42 -11.55
CA ALA A 40 3.19 12.26 -11.98
C ALA A 40 3.30 12.19 -13.52
N ILE A 41 2.37 11.51 -14.21
CA ILE A 41 2.29 11.52 -15.67
C ILE A 41 2.04 12.94 -16.19
N ASN A 42 1.12 13.68 -15.57
CA ASN A 42 0.87 15.07 -15.96
C ASN A 42 2.11 15.96 -15.78
N SER A 43 2.95 15.67 -14.78
CA SER A 43 4.18 16.42 -14.54
C SER A 43 5.25 16.21 -15.63
N LEU A 44 5.22 15.08 -16.35
CA LEU A 44 6.16 14.82 -17.46
C LEU A 44 5.97 15.76 -18.65
N PHE A 45 4.77 16.32 -18.83
CA PHE A 45 4.49 17.27 -19.92
C PHE A 45 5.05 18.67 -19.67
N ILE A 46 5.60 18.94 -18.49
CA ILE A 46 6.20 20.23 -18.16
C ILE A 46 7.57 20.34 -18.86
N SER A 47 7.70 21.29 -19.79
CA SER A 47 8.91 21.47 -20.63
C SER A 47 10.19 21.76 -19.83
N SER A 48 10.08 22.37 -18.65
CA SER A 48 11.23 22.67 -17.78
C SER A 48 11.80 21.43 -17.09
N LEU A 49 11.09 20.30 -17.07
CA LEU A 49 11.55 19.06 -16.42
C LEU A 49 12.68 18.38 -17.20
N ALA A 50 12.79 18.64 -18.51
CA ALA A 50 13.83 18.07 -19.37
C ALA A 50 15.24 18.55 -19.00
N LYS A 51 15.38 19.75 -18.44
CA LYS A 51 16.67 20.32 -17.99
C LYS A 51 17.03 19.93 -16.55
N GLY A 52 16.10 19.30 -15.82
CA GLY A 52 16.23 19.03 -14.40
C GLY A 52 15.94 20.26 -13.55
N ILE A 53 15.14 20.08 -12.50
CA ILE A 53 14.74 21.15 -11.57
C ILE A 53 15.28 20.80 -10.19
N GLY A 54 16.11 21.68 -9.63
CA GLY A 54 16.49 21.61 -8.22
C GLY A 54 15.39 22.19 -7.33
N LEU A 55 14.88 21.38 -6.40
CA LEU A 55 13.90 21.78 -5.39
C LEU A 55 14.60 21.98 -4.05
N TYR A 56 14.05 22.88 -3.21
CA TYR A 56 14.56 23.17 -1.86
C TYR A 56 16.05 23.55 -1.80
N GLY A 57 16.50 24.41 -2.72
CA GLY A 57 17.90 24.86 -2.76
C GLY A 57 18.89 23.78 -3.21
N GLY A 58 18.42 22.71 -3.86
CA GLY A 58 19.26 21.63 -4.38
C GLY A 58 19.27 20.37 -3.53
N LEU A 59 18.42 20.27 -2.49
CA LEU A 59 18.25 19.03 -1.72
C LEU A 59 17.63 17.90 -2.55
N PHE A 60 16.71 18.25 -3.45
CA PHE A 60 16.04 17.30 -4.32
C PHE A 60 16.20 17.73 -5.78
N HIS A 61 16.44 16.76 -6.66
CA HIS A 61 16.58 16.98 -8.09
C HIS A 61 15.49 16.21 -8.86
N ALA A 62 14.58 16.95 -9.48
CA ALA A 62 13.50 16.41 -10.29
C ALA A 62 13.88 16.42 -11.77
N THR A 63 14.02 15.25 -12.37
CA THR A 63 14.27 15.05 -13.81
C THR A 63 13.19 14.15 -14.39
N ALA A 64 13.13 14.06 -15.72
CA ALA A 64 12.25 13.10 -16.39
C ALA A 64 12.53 11.64 -15.93
N ILE A 65 13.79 11.32 -15.62
CA ILE A 65 14.18 9.99 -15.15
C ILE A 65 13.60 9.72 -13.76
N THR A 66 13.73 10.65 -12.81
CA THR A 66 13.19 10.46 -11.46
C THR A 66 11.67 10.36 -11.45
N GLN A 67 10.98 11.16 -12.28
CA GLN A 67 9.52 11.06 -12.44
C GLN A 67 9.06 9.71 -13.03
N ASN A 68 9.79 9.15 -14.01
CA ASN A 68 9.50 7.82 -14.54
C ASN A 68 9.62 6.74 -13.45
N PHE A 69 10.63 6.82 -12.59
CA PHE A 69 10.77 5.90 -11.46
C PHE A 69 9.68 6.11 -10.39
N HIS A 70 9.22 7.33 -10.14
CA HIS A 70 8.08 7.58 -9.25
C HIS A 70 6.79 6.91 -9.77
N ILE A 71 6.50 7.05 -11.06
CA ILE A 71 5.34 6.39 -11.70
C ILE A 71 5.43 4.87 -11.53
N PHE A 72 6.60 4.29 -11.80
CA PHE A 72 6.85 2.86 -11.65
C PHE A 72 6.58 2.36 -10.21
N ILE A 73 7.09 3.08 -9.20
CA ILE A 73 6.86 2.73 -7.79
C ILE A 73 5.38 2.83 -7.41
N PHE A 74 4.66 3.84 -7.89
CA PHE A 74 3.23 3.98 -7.60
C PHE A 74 2.41 2.85 -8.19
N ILE A 75 2.73 2.41 -9.41
CA ILE A 75 2.04 1.28 -10.04
C ILE A 75 2.32 -0.03 -9.27
N ILE A 76 3.58 -0.31 -8.93
CA ILE A 76 3.94 -1.53 -8.19
C ILE A 76 3.29 -1.54 -6.80
N SER A 77 3.37 -0.42 -6.08
CA SER A 77 2.75 -0.33 -4.75
C SER A 77 1.24 -0.45 -4.81
N ALA A 78 0.58 0.08 -5.83
CA ALA A 78 -0.86 -0.11 -6.02
C ALA A 78 -1.20 -1.59 -6.24
N ILE A 79 -0.40 -2.32 -7.05
CA ILE A 79 -0.58 -3.77 -7.25
C ILE A 79 -0.38 -4.54 -5.93
N ILE A 80 0.64 -4.18 -5.14
CA ILE A 80 0.89 -4.84 -3.85
C ILE A 80 -0.28 -4.63 -2.87
N ILE A 81 -0.79 -3.40 -2.75
CA ILE A 81 -1.92 -3.10 -1.85
C ILE A 81 -3.23 -3.72 -2.38
N GLN A 82 -3.38 -3.88 -3.69
CA GLN A 82 -4.55 -4.57 -4.26
C GLN A 82 -4.68 -6.01 -3.75
N LEU A 83 -3.56 -6.71 -3.57
CA LEU A 83 -3.56 -8.07 -3.02
C LEU A 83 -4.06 -8.13 -1.58
N THR A 84 -3.88 -7.04 -0.81
CA THR A 84 -4.32 -6.92 0.59
C THR A 84 -5.66 -6.19 0.74
N ALA A 85 -6.29 -5.76 -0.36
CA ALA A 85 -7.56 -5.03 -0.33
C ALA A 85 -8.81 -5.93 -0.42
N PHE A 86 -8.64 -7.22 -0.70
CA PHE A 86 -9.74 -8.19 -0.78
C PHE A 86 -9.60 -9.28 0.28
N TYR A 87 -10.73 -9.69 0.84
CA TYR A 87 -10.78 -10.89 1.67
C TYR A 87 -10.39 -12.12 0.83
N PRO A 88 -9.51 -13.01 1.33
CA PRO A 88 -9.30 -14.30 0.70
C PRO A 88 -10.62 -15.07 0.75
N ARG A 89 -11.28 -15.21 -0.39
CA ARG A 89 -12.52 -15.98 -0.53
C ARG A 89 -12.20 -17.25 -1.31
N ARG A 90 -12.11 -18.39 -0.63
CA ARG A 90 -12.06 -19.68 -1.32
C ARG A 90 -13.44 -19.97 -1.91
N VAL A 91 -13.52 -20.03 -3.23
CA VAL A 91 -14.64 -20.67 -3.92
C VAL A 91 -14.32 -22.16 -3.92
N LEU A 92 -15.06 -22.93 -3.13
CA LEU A 92 -15.00 -24.39 -3.19
C LEU A 92 -15.64 -24.81 -4.51
N LEU A 93 -14.80 -24.92 -5.55
CA LEU A 93 -15.15 -25.44 -6.88
C LEU A 93 -15.16 -26.97 -6.80
N ASP A 94 -16.16 -27.53 -6.16
CA ASP A 94 -16.50 -28.93 -6.43
C ASP A 94 -17.25 -28.95 -7.77
N LEU A 95 -16.56 -29.43 -8.81
CA LEU A 95 -17.09 -29.89 -10.09
C LEU A 95 -17.41 -28.86 -11.19
N TYR A 96 -16.45 -28.08 -11.70
CA TYR A 96 -16.49 -27.63 -13.11
C TYR A 96 -15.07 -27.45 -13.66
N SER A 97 -14.51 -28.53 -14.21
CA SER A 97 -13.16 -28.65 -14.74
C SER A 97 -13.01 -28.29 -16.23
N SER A 98 -13.84 -27.39 -16.78
CA SER A 98 -13.71 -26.99 -18.18
C SER A 98 -13.62 -25.48 -18.39
N LEU A 99 -12.60 -25.08 -19.17
CA LEU A 99 -12.25 -23.70 -19.53
C LEU A 99 -13.39 -22.96 -20.27
N SER A 100 -14.31 -23.69 -20.89
CA SER A 100 -15.40 -23.16 -21.72
C SER A 100 -16.61 -22.63 -20.93
N PHE A 101 -16.65 -22.82 -19.60
CA PHE A 101 -17.82 -22.45 -18.78
C PHE A 101 -17.69 -21.12 -18.02
N ILE A 102 -16.53 -20.45 -18.11
CA ILE A 102 -16.23 -19.22 -17.35
C ILE A 102 -17.26 -18.09 -17.63
N GLY A 103 -17.80 -18.03 -18.85
CA GLY A 103 -18.79 -17.00 -19.24
C GLY A 103 -20.23 -17.23 -18.77
N LYS A 104 -20.58 -18.42 -18.25
CA LYS A 104 -21.95 -18.80 -17.83
C LYS A 104 -22.04 -19.32 -16.39
N LEU A 105 -21.14 -18.88 -15.51
CA LEU A 105 -21.27 -19.19 -14.09
C LEU A 105 -22.34 -18.29 -13.43
N LYS A 106 -23.54 -18.83 -13.24
CA LYS A 106 -24.44 -18.34 -12.18
C LYS A 106 -23.77 -18.68 -10.86
N LEU A 107 -23.00 -17.73 -10.31
CA LEU A 107 -22.37 -17.86 -8.99
C LEU A 107 -23.46 -18.01 -7.92
N GLN A 108 -23.86 -19.26 -7.64
CA GLN A 108 -24.65 -19.56 -6.46
C GLN A 108 -23.73 -19.44 -5.24
N TYR A 109 -23.78 -18.29 -4.61
CA TYR A 109 -23.04 -18.00 -3.39
C TYR A 109 -23.65 -18.75 -2.21
N LYS A 110 -23.06 -19.87 -1.82
CA LYS A 110 -23.33 -20.46 -0.50
C LYS A 110 -22.65 -19.59 0.56
N LYS A 111 -23.45 -18.78 1.27
CA LYS A 111 -23.03 -17.72 2.21
C LYS A 111 -22.21 -18.20 3.43
N SER A 112 -22.13 -19.50 3.68
CA SER A 112 -21.80 -20.04 5.00
C SER A 112 -20.38 -20.56 5.23
N LEU A 113 -19.44 -20.46 4.27
CA LEU A 113 -18.04 -20.84 4.52
C LEU A 113 -17.07 -19.72 4.10
N LEU A 114 -17.05 -18.66 4.90
CA LEU A 114 -15.94 -17.70 4.92
C LEU A 114 -14.87 -18.25 5.87
N ILE A 115 -14.15 -19.28 5.45
CA ILE A 115 -12.99 -19.79 6.20
C ILE A 115 -11.77 -19.01 5.70
N ASP A 116 -11.62 -17.82 6.27
CA ASP A 116 -10.37 -17.17 6.70
C ASP A 116 -10.67 -15.67 6.94
N LYS A 117 -11.64 -15.39 7.82
CA LYS A 117 -11.94 -14.02 8.27
C LYS A 117 -10.80 -13.44 9.13
N ASP A 118 -9.84 -14.28 9.52
CA ASP A 118 -8.86 -14.04 10.57
C ASP A 118 -7.44 -13.88 10.02
N GLY A 119 -7.29 -13.58 8.73
CA GLY A 119 -6.00 -13.15 8.20
C GLY A 119 -5.51 -11.90 8.95
N GLU A 120 -4.46 -12.04 9.77
CA GLU A 120 -3.94 -11.00 10.68
C GLU A 120 -3.62 -9.66 9.99
N GLN A 121 -3.29 -9.69 8.69
CA GLN A 121 -3.12 -8.51 7.84
C GLN A 121 -4.37 -7.61 7.75
N PHE A 122 -5.57 -8.16 7.96
CA PHE A 122 -6.84 -7.43 7.95
C PHE A 122 -7.25 -6.93 9.35
N LYS A 123 -6.61 -7.43 10.42
CA LYS A 123 -6.93 -7.07 11.81
C LYS A 123 -6.31 -5.72 12.21
N ILE A 124 -5.20 -5.35 11.57
CA ILE A 124 -4.38 -4.18 11.90
C ILE A 124 -4.76 -3.02 10.97
N ILE A 125 -5.33 -1.96 11.55
CA ILE A 125 -5.84 -0.79 10.81
C ILE A 125 -4.67 0.03 10.24
N GLU A 126 -3.52 -0.02 10.91
CA GLU A 126 -2.31 0.76 10.61
C GLU A 126 -1.53 0.23 9.40
N TYR A 127 -1.81 -1.00 8.93
CA TYR A 127 -0.99 -1.65 7.91
C TYR A 127 -0.93 -0.89 6.56
N PRO A 128 -2.05 -0.44 5.96
CA PRO A 128 -2.01 0.34 4.72
C PRO A 128 -1.32 1.70 4.90
N LEU A 129 -1.43 2.28 6.11
CA LEU A 129 -0.80 3.56 6.45
C LEU A 129 0.72 3.44 6.49
N ILE A 130 1.23 2.36 7.10
CA ILE A 130 2.67 2.07 7.13
C ILE A 130 3.21 1.82 5.72
N LEU A 131 2.44 1.13 4.86
CA LEU A 131 2.83 0.94 3.46
C LEU A 131 2.95 2.26 2.68
N LEU A 132 1.97 3.16 2.81
CA LEU A 132 2.07 4.49 2.19
C LEU A 132 3.27 5.29 2.71
N PHE A 133 3.61 5.13 4.00
CA PHE A 133 4.80 5.74 4.59
C PHE A 133 6.10 5.20 3.98
N ILE A 134 6.23 3.88 3.79
CA ILE A 134 7.39 3.26 3.11
C ILE A 134 7.52 3.78 1.67
N VAL A 135 6.40 3.88 0.94
CA VAL A 135 6.38 4.41 -0.44
C VAL A 135 6.83 5.86 -0.47
N SER A 136 6.46 6.68 0.52
CA SER A 136 6.92 8.07 0.60
C SER A 136 8.44 8.18 0.78
N GLY A 137 9.07 7.31 1.58
CA GLY A 137 10.52 7.26 1.73
C GLY A 137 11.23 6.82 0.45
N ALA A 138 10.67 5.84 -0.26
CA ALA A 138 11.21 5.40 -1.56
C ALA A 138 11.16 6.50 -2.62
N VAL A 139 10.08 7.30 -2.65
CA VAL A 139 9.97 8.47 -3.53
C VAL A 139 11.03 9.50 -3.19
N PHE A 140 11.21 9.84 -1.90
CA PHE A 140 12.24 10.79 -1.51
C PHE A 140 13.63 10.32 -1.94
N LEU A 141 13.97 9.05 -1.67
CA LEU A 141 15.27 8.46 -2.00
C LEU A 141 15.65 8.66 -3.48
N ILE A 142 14.72 8.43 -4.41
CA ILE A 142 15.00 8.57 -5.85
C ILE A 142 15.22 10.01 -6.28
N SER A 143 14.55 10.95 -5.61
CA SER A 143 14.65 12.37 -5.93
C SER A 143 15.81 13.08 -5.21
N THR A 144 16.51 12.41 -4.30
CA THR A 144 17.55 13.03 -3.47
C THR A 144 18.82 13.32 -4.27
N SER A 145 19.44 14.46 -3.98
CA SER A 145 20.75 14.85 -4.52
C SER A 145 21.82 15.04 -3.45
N ASP A 146 21.43 15.25 -2.19
CA ASP A 146 22.35 15.47 -1.07
C ASP A 146 22.41 14.27 -0.10
N LEU A 147 23.56 14.07 0.54
CA LEU A 147 23.81 12.96 1.47
C LEU A 147 22.86 12.97 2.67
N VAL A 148 22.53 14.14 3.20
CA VAL A 148 21.60 14.27 4.34
C VAL A 148 20.21 13.78 3.92
N SER A 149 19.76 14.16 2.72
CA SER A 149 18.46 13.75 2.19
C SER A 149 18.43 12.25 1.88
N ILE A 150 19.53 11.66 1.40
CA ILE A 150 19.67 10.21 1.21
C ILE A 150 19.55 9.48 2.55
N PHE A 151 20.31 9.89 3.56
CA PHE A 151 20.30 9.27 4.88
C PHE A 151 18.90 9.29 5.50
N LEU A 152 18.24 10.45 5.50
CA LEU A 152 16.89 10.59 6.03
C LEU A 152 15.88 9.70 5.29
N SER A 153 15.99 9.61 3.96
CA SER A 153 15.07 8.80 3.14
C SER A 153 15.24 7.31 3.40
N ILE A 154 16.48 6.83 3.55
CA ILE A 154 16.77 5.43 3.92
C ILE A 154 16.25 5.13 5.31
N GLU A 155 16.49 6.03 6.26
CA GLU A 155 16.05 5.86 7.64
C GLU A 155 14.51 5.79 7.71
N LEU A 156 13.80 6.71 7.02
CA LEU A 156 12.34 6.68 6.92
C LEU A 156 11.80 5.37 6.33
N GLN A 157 12.44 4.87 5.27
CA GLN A 157 12.03 3.62 4.62
C GLN A 157 12.27 2.41 5.53
N SER A 158 13.43 2.34 6.18
CA SER A 158 13.83 1.24 7.06
C SER A 158 12.95 1.14 8.31
N TYR A 159 12.56 2.27 8.91
CA TYR A 159 11.60 2.29 10.02
C TYR A 159 10.24 1.72 9.62
N GLY A 160 9.73 2.09 8.44
CA GLY A 160 8.46 1.56 7.95
C GLY A 160 8.50 0.03 7.79
N VAL A 161 9.56 -0.51 7.19
CA VAL A 161 9.75 -1.96 7.04
C VAL A 161 9.90 -2.66 8.39
N LEU A 162 10.72 -2.12 9.29
CA LEU A 162 10.89 -2.66 10.64
C LEU A 162 9.54 -2.75 11.39
N LYS A 163 8.72 -1.70 11.29
CA LYS A 163 7.40 -1.67 11.94
C LYS A 163 6.47 -2.76 11.41
N THR A 164 6.44 -3.01 10.11
CA THR A 164 5.64 -4.13 9.56
C THR A 164 6.11 -5.49 10.07
N SER A 165 7.42 -5.70 10.22
CA SER A 165 7.97 -6.99 10.68
C SER A 165 7.64 -7.28 12.15
N THR A 166 7.63 -6.25 13.00
CA THR A 166 7.30 -6.37 14.42
C THR A 166 5.80 -6.63 14.62
N LEU A 167 4.95 -5.97 13.83
CA LEU A 167 3.50 -6.22 13.84
C LEU A 167 3.18 -7.68 13.51
N ARG A 168 3.84 -8.26 12.50
CA ARG A 168 3.65 -9.67 12.15
C ARG A 168 4.09 -10.63 13.26
N LYS A 169 5.20 -10.33 13.93
CA LYS A 169 5.67 -11.15 15.07
C LYS A 169 4.69 -11.10 16.25
N ALA A 170 4.19 -9.91 16.60
CA ALA A 170 3.22 -9.74 17.68
C ALA A 170 1.90 -10.46 17.39
N ALA A 171 1.38 -10.35 16.17
CA ALA A 171 0.18 -11.05 15.74
C ALA A 171 0.31 -12.58 15.85
N ASN A 172 1.44 -13.13 15.38
CA ASN A 172 1.71 -14.56 15.48
C ASN A 172 1.77 -15.05 16.94
N GLN A 173 2.31 -14.26 17.86
CA GLN A 173 2.34 -14.62 19.29
C GLN A 173 0.94 -14.61 19.91
N LEU A 174 0.08 -13.66 19.53
CA LEU A 174 -1.29 -13.57 20.04
C LEU A 174 -2.14 -14.77 19.58
N HIS A 175 -1.98 -15.17 18.32
CA HIS A 175 -2.63 -16.39 17.79
C HIS A 175 -2.14 -17.67 18.50
N LEU A 176 -0.87 -17.75 18.88
CA LEU A 176 -0.35 -18.88 19.67
C LEU A 176 -0.93 -18.93 21.09
N LEU A 177 -1.15 -17.77 21.73
CA LEU A 177 -1.78 -17.68 23.05
C LEU A 177 -3.27 -18.03 23.00
N GLU A 178 -4.01 -17.57 21.99
CA GLU A 178 -5.42 -17.95 21.79
C GLU A 178 -5.59 -19.46 21.59
N ARG A 179 -4.62 -20.12 20.93
CA ARG A 179 -4.58 -21.59 20.80
C ARG A 179 -4.23 -22.36 22.07
N GLN A 180 -3.61 -21.73 23.07
CA GLN A 180 -3.31 -22.38 24.35
C GLN A 180 -4.47 -22.31 25.36
N HIS A 181 -5.48 -21.48 25.08
CA HIS A 181 -6.68 -21.31 25.91
C HIS A 181 -7.93 -22.02 25.35
N VAL A 182 -7.78 -22.87 24.33
CA VAL A 182 -8.82 -23.75 23.75
C VAL A 182 -8.37 -25.19 23.89
#